data_AF-A0A428TTZ3-F1
#
_entry.id   AF-A0A428TTZ3-F1
#
_cell.length_a   1.000
_cell.length_b   1.000
_cell.length_c   1.000
_cell.angle_alpha   90.00
_cell.angle_beta   90.00
_cell.angle_gamma   90.00
#
_symmetry.space_group_name_H-M   'P 1'
#
loop_
_entity.id
_entity.type
_entity.pdbx_description
1 polymer ?
#
loop_
_entity_poly.entity_id
_entity_poly.type
_entity_poly.pdbx_seq_one_letter_code
_entity_poly.pdbx_strand_id
1 'polypeptide(L)'
;MPPIKVKSKKLAAPREGSPVSIRPDCEYELPDIAFDDSFRDVVKKLSLYFVDAIELPSTFEQLRTTPAGAPLRILVDHLTATCTNPAIVNALLALKWHYASSSDHRTLGESRADACEIVAWRFLTRLSEREAVDFCLYEIPDLDDDSEAEETGNGHARDEEAGEASPLLSHLRSIDNLLFLD
;
A
#
# COMPACT_ATOMS: atom_id res chain seq x y z
N MET A 1 -37.58 42.68 -47.17
CA MET A 1 -36.67 42.00 -46.22
C MET A 1 -35.97 40.87 -46.97
N PRO A 2 -34.63 40.80 -47.01
CA PRO A 2 -33.93 39.68 -47.63
C PRO A 2 -33.86 38.47 -46.68
N PRO A 3 -33.77 37.23 -47.20
CA PRO A 3 -33.76 36.02 -46.36
C PRO A 3 -32.38 35.79 -45.71
N ILE A 4 -32.39 35.44 -44.42
CA ILE A 4 -31.20 35.08 -43.64
C ILE A 4 -30.73 33.67 -44.05
N LYS A 5 -29.45 33.54 -44.42
CA LYS A 5 -28.81 32.24 -44.68
C LYS A 5 -28.10 31.78 -43.41
N VAL A 6 -28.60 30.72 -42.77
CA VAL A 6 -27.96 30.09 -41.62
C VAL A 6 -26.93 29.07 -42.11
N LYS A 7 -25.69 29.19 -41.65
CA LYS A 7 -24.59 28.30 -41.99
C LYS A 7 -24.52 27.16 -40.97
N SER A 8 -24.88 25.95 -41.36
CA SER A 8 -24.83 24.78 -40.49
C SER A 8 -23.39 24.45 -40.09
N LYS A 9 -23.14 24.35 -38.77
CA LYS A 9 -21.90 23.81 -38.22
C LYS A 9 -21.90 22.29 -38.43
N LYS A 10 -20.83 21.77 -39.05
CA LYS A 10 -20.59 20.34 -39.23
C LYS A 10 -20.37 19.71 -37.85
N LEU A 11 -21.15 18.70 -37.50
CA LEU A 11 -20.99 17.94 -36.25
C LEU A 11 -19.60 17.30 -36.21
N ALA A 12 -18.96 17.34 -35.04
CA ALA A 12 -17.68 16.69 -34.81
C ALA A 12 -17.80 15.18 -35.06
N ALA A 13 -16.80 14.60 -35.71
CA ALA A 13 -16.74 13.17 -35.99
C ALA A 13 -16.84 12.35 -34.69
N PRO A 14 -17.40 11.13 -34.73
CA PRO A 14 -17.40 10.23 -33.59
C PRO A 14 -15.97 10.05 -33.08
N ARG A 15 -15.76 10.24 -31.78
CA ARG A 15 -14.46 9.99 -31.17
C ARG A 15 -14.20 8.49 -31.32
N GLU A 16 -13.14 8.13 -32.04
CA GLU A 16 -12.66 6.75 -32.11
C GLU A 16 -12.41 6.28 -30.68
N GLY A 17 -13.05 5.17 -30.30
CA GLY A 17 -12.86 4.56 -28.99
C GLY A 17 -11.38 4.26 -28.79
N SER A 18 -10.84 4.68 -27.64
CA SER A 18 -9.47 4.34 -27.25
C SER A 18 -9.29 2.82 -27.31
N PRO A 19 -8.17 2.29 -27.85
CA PRO A 19 -7.88 0.87 -27.84
C PRO A 19 -7.42 0.47 -26.43
N VAL A 20 -8.30 0.59 -25.43
CA VAL A 20 -8.09 -0.11 -24.17
C VAL A 20 -8.54 -1.53 -24.44
N SER A 21 -7.58 -2.38 -24.77
CA SER A 21 -7.77 -3.83 -24.77
C SER A 21 -8.02 -4.27 -23.32
N ILE A 22 -9.24 -4.10 -22.84
CA ILE A 22 -9.75 -4.93 -21.77
C ILE A 22 -9.77 -6.32 -22.38
N ARG A 23 -8.86 -7.21 -21.97
CA ARG A 23 -9.00 -8.64 -22.22
C ARG A 23 -9.89 -9.15 -21.09
N PRO A 24 -11.20 -9.35 -21.32
CA PRO A 24 -12.09 -9.88 -20.27
C PRO A 24 -11.80 -11.35 -19.93
N ASP A 25 -10.86 -12.00 -20.63
CA ASP A 25 -10.66 -13.45 -20.59
C ASP A 25 -9.37 -13.88 -19.88
N CYS A 26 -8.57 -12.96 -19.33
CA CYS A 26 -7.45 -13.35 -18.47
C CYS A 26 -7.98 -13.64 -17.06
N GLU A 27 -8.44 -14.87 -16.83
CA GLU A 27 -8.64 -15.40 -15.48
C GLU A 27 -7.26 -15.50 -14.82
N TYR A 28 -6.87 -14.48 -14.06
CA TYR A 28 -5.70 -14.57 -13.18
C TYR A 28 -5.97 -15.62 -12.11
N GLU A 29 -5.05 -16.58 -11.94
CA GLU A 29 -5.20 -17.59 -10.90
C GLU A 29 -5.16 -16.93 -9.52
N LEU A 30 -6.27 -17.01 -8.79
CA LEU A 30 -6.38 -16.43 -7.46
C LEU A 30 -5.42 -17.14 -6.49
N PRO A 31 -4.71 -16.40 -5.62
CA PRO A 31 -3.78 -17.02 -4.69
C PRO A 31 -4.54 -17.83 -3.64
N ASP A 32 -4.23 -19.13 -3.55
CA ASP A 32 -4.75 -20.02 -2.50
C ASP A 32 -3.87 -19.89 -1.24
N ILE A 33 -4.24 -19.00 -0.33
CA ILE A 33 -3.49 -18.72 0.91
C ILE A 33 -4.14 -19.46 2.08
N ALA A 34 -3.43 -20.44 2.63
CA ALA A 34 -3.84 -21.18 3.81
C ALA A 34 -3.50 -20.39 5.09
N PHE A 35 -4.23 -20.66 6.17
CA PHE A 35 -4.01 -20.00 7.46
C PHE A 35 -2.61 -20.24 8.03
N ASP A 36 -2.05 -21.43 7.81
CA ASP A 36 -0.74 -21.89 8.29
C ASP A 36 0.42 -21.68 7.30
N ASP A 37 0.15 -21.06 6.14
CA ASP A 37 1.20 -20.68 5.20
C ASP A 37 2.23 -19.79 5.91
N SER A 38 3.51 -20.08 5.68
CA SER A 38 4.58 -19.22 6.18
C SER A 38 4.53 -17.85 5.50
N PHE A 39 5.06 -16.82 6.14
CA PHE A 39 5.22 -15.49 5.52
C PHE A 39 5.83 -15.56 4.11
N ARG A 40 6.83 -16.41 3.92
CA ARG A 40 7.49 -16.63 2.61
C ARG A 40 6.51 -17.18 1.57
N ASP A 41 5.66 -18.11 1.94
CA ASP A 41 4.67 -18.71 1.03
C ASP A 41 3.61 -17.69 0.63
N VAL A 42 3.13 -16.89 1.60
CA VAL A 42 2.18 -15.79 1.34
C VAL A 42 2.79 -14.76 0.38
N VAL A 43 4.03 -14.31 0.63
CA VAL A 43 4.77 -13.40 -0.27
C VAL A 43 4.88 -13.99 -1.67
N LYS A 44 5.25 -15.27 -1.79
CA LYS A 44 5.41 -15.93 -3.09
C LYS A 44 4.09 -16.01 -3.85
N LYS A 45 3.02 -16.44 -3.21
CA LYS A 45 1.68 -16.58 -3.83
C LYS A 45 1.15 -15.23 -4.32
N LEU A 46 1.26 -14.18 -3.50
CA LEU A 46 0.88 -12.82 -3.88
C LEU A 46 1.78 -12.27 -4.99
N SER A 47 3.09 -12.53 -4.94
CA SER A 47 4.03 -12.08 -5.98
C SER A 47 3.66 -12.62 -7.36
N LEU A 48 3.39 -13.93 -7.46
CA LEU A 48 2.95 -14.57 -8.71
C LEU A 48 1.69 -13.88 -9.26
N TYR A 49 0.70 -13.64 -8.41
CA TYR A 49 -0.51 -12.91 -8.81
C TYR A 49 -0.19 -11.52 -9.38
N PHE A 50 0.64 -10.71 -8.71
CA PHE A 50 0.95 -9.35 -9.20
C PHE A 50 1.81 -9.34 -10.46
N VAL A 51 2.68 -10.33 -10.64
CA VAL A 51 3.48 -10.48 -11.86
C VAL A 51 2.56 -10.70 -13.06
N ASP A 52 1.56 -11.57 -12.92
CA ASP A 52 0.60 -11.91 -13.96
C ASP A 52 -0.48 -10.83 -14.14
N ALA A 53 -0.97 -10.24 -13.05
CA ALA A 53 -2.03 -9.23 -13.08
C ALA A 53 -1.56 -7.87 -13.60
N ILE A 54 -0.29 -7.51 -13.39
CA ILE A 54 0.27 -6.20 -13.74
C ILE A 54 1.35 -6.39 -14.80
N GLU A 55 0.92 -6.52 -16.05
CA GLU A 55 1.79 -6.65 -17.23
C GLU A 55 2.11 -5.32 -17.91
N LEU A 56 1.34 -4.27 -17.61
CA LEU A 56 1.47 -2.94 -18.22
C LEU A 56 1.71 -1.86 -17.17
N PRO A 57 2.62 -0.90 -17.43
CA PRO A 57 2.80 0.24 -16.55
C PRO A 57 1.51 1.03 -16.40
N SER A 58 1.13 1.28 -15.16
CA SER A 58 -0.04 2.05 -14.75
C SER A 58 0.32 2.95 -13.58
N THR A 59 -0.23 4.15 -13.55
CA THR A 59 -0.08 5.03 -12.38
C THR A 59 -0.97 4.56 -11.24
N PHE A 60 -0.62 4.92 -10.00
CA PHE A 60 -1.47 4.76 -8.81
C PHE A 60 -2.94 5.14 -9.06
N GLU A 61 -3.18 6.32 -9.67
CA GLU A 61 -4.53 6.79 -9.96
C GLU A 61 -5.27 5.95 -11.01
N GLN A 62 -4.57 5.46 -12.03
CA GLN A 62 -5.16 4.55 -13.01
C GLN A 62 -5.59 3.23 -12.37
N LEU A 63 -4.75 2.63 -11.53
CA LEU A 63 -5.06 1.41 -10.78
C LEU A 63 -6.23 1.62 -9.81
N ARG A 64 -6.37 2.83 -9.24
CA ARG A 64 -7.47 3.11 -8.30
C ARG A 64 -8.82 3.29 -9.01
N THR A 65 -8.84 4.02 -10.13
CA THR A 65 -10.07 4.63 -10.68
C THR A 65 -10.53 4.06 -12.02
N THR A 66 -9.68 3.32 -12.74
CA THR A 66 -10.00 2.81 -14.09
C THR A 66 -10.19 1.29 -14.10
N PRO A 67 -10.60 0.70 -15.25
CA PRO A 67 -10.64 -0.76 -15.42
C PRO A 67 -9.28 -1.45 -15.25
N ALA A 68 -8.14 -0.74 -15.39
CA ALA A 68 -6.81 -1.30 -15.16
C ALA A 68 -6.65 -1.88 -13.75
N GLY A 69 -7.39 -1.36 -12.77
CA GLY A 69 -7.41 -1.90 -11.40
C GLY A 69 -8.38 -3.04 -11.16
N ALA A 70 -9.03 -3.60 -12.18
CA ALA A 70 -9.98 -4.71 -12.02
C ALA A 70 -9.37 -5.93 -11.30
N PRO A 71 -8.14 -6.38 -11.63
CA PRO A 71 -7.49 -7.48 -10.91
C PRO A 71 -7.31 -7.20 -9.42
N LEU A 72 -7.07 -5.94 -9.03
CA LEU A 72 -6.90 -5.58 -7.62
C LEU A 72 -8.21 -5.69 -6.84
N ARG A 73 -9.34 -5.35 -7.47
CA ARG A 73 -10.67 -5.49 -6.84
C ARG A 73 -11.01 -6.96 -6.64
N ILE A 74 -10.77 -7.77 -7.67
CA ILE A 74 -10.97 -9.23 -7.63
C ILE A 74 -10.13 -9.85 -6.51
N LEU A 75 -8.84 -9.48 -6.41
CA LEU A 75 -7.97 -9.98 -5.35
C LEU A 75 -8.46 -9.56 -3.96
N VAL A 76 -8.84 -8.30 -3.76
CA VAL A 76 -9.35 -7.83 -2.45
C VAL A 76 -10.60 -8.60 -2.06
N ASP A 77 -11.55 -8.77 -2.98
CA ASP A 77 -12.79 -9.48 -2.69
C ASP A 77 -12.50 -10.97 -2.37
N HIS A 78 -11.54 -11.60 -3.05
CA HIS A 78 -11.07 -12.97 -2.74
C HIS A 78 -10.42 -13.07 -1.36
N LEU A 79 -9.46 -12.20 -1.05
CA LEU A 79 -8.74 -12.20 0.23
C LEU A 79 -9.72 -11.99 1.40
N THR A 80 -10.65 -11.04 1.28
CA THR A 80 -11.67 -10.79 2.31
C THR A 80 -12.64 -11.96 2.48
N ALA A 81 -12.97 -12.69 1.40
CA ALA A 81 -13.92 -13.79 1.46
C ALA A 81 -13.32 -15.12 1.96
N THR A 82 -12.02 -15.35 1.73
CA THR A 82 -11.44 -16.70 1.86
C THR A 82 -10.16 -16.79 2.69
N CYS A 83 -9.43 -15.70 2.89
CA CYS A 83 -8.09 -15.75 3.48
C CYS A 83 -8.06 -15.12 4.88
N THR A 84 -7.55 -15.87 5.86
CA THR A 84 -7.45 -15.45 7.27
C THR A 84 -6.02 -15.41 7.79
N ASN A 85 -5.03 -15.67 6.92
CA ASN A 85 -3.62 -15.70 7.32
C ASN A 85 -3.13 -14.29 7.75
N PRO A 86 -2.67 -14.09 8.99
CA PRO A 86 -2.32 -12.77 9.51
C PRO A 86 -1.12 -12.12 8.78
N ALA A 87 -0.31 -12.90 8.06
CA ALA A 87 0.85 -12.41 7.33
C ALA A 87 0.49 -11.63 6.06
N ILE A 88 -0.78 -11.63 5.59
CA ILE A 88 -1.18 -11.05 4.29
C ILE A 88 -0.77 -9.58 4.16
N VAL A 89 -1.08 -8.73 5.14
CA VAL A 89 -0.78 -7.29 5.07
C VAL A 89 0.73 -7.06 5.07
N ASN A 90 1.47 -7.76 5.93
CA ASN A 90 2.92 -7.65 5.99
C ASN A 90 3.59 -8.16 4.70
N ALA A 91 3.07 -9.24 4.11
CA ALA A 91 3.54 -9.75 2.82
C ALA A 91 3.32 -8.74 1.67
N LEU A 92 2.17 -8.06 1.64
CA LEU A 92 1.89 -6.99 0.68
C LEU A 92 2.86 -5.80 0.84
N LEU A 93 3.15 -5.39 2.08
CA LEU A 93 4.10 -4.30 2.34
C LEU A 93 5.54 -4.69 1.97
N ALA A 94 5.94 -5.94 2.24
CA ALA A 94 7.25 -6.44 1.83
C ALA A 94 7.38 -6.47 0.30
N LEU A 95 6.33 -6.91 -0.42
CA LEU A 95 6.30 -6.88 -1.88
C LEU A 95 6.35 -5.45 -2.44
N LYS A 96 5.64 -4.50 -1.82
CA LYS A 96 5.73 -3.08 -2.18
C LYS A 96 7.17 -2.58 -2.14
N TRP A 97 7.88 -2.83 -1.04
CA TRP A 97 9.29 -2.47 -0.90
C TRP A 97 10.20 -3.20 -1.91
N HIS A 98 9.94 -4.49 -2.14
CA HIS A 98 10.68 -5.28 -3.11
C HIS A 98 10.55 -4.72 -4.53
N TYR A 99 9.33 -4.39 -4.97
CA TYR A 99 9.11 -3.85 -6.30
C TYR A 99 9.61 -2.41 -6.46
N ALA A 100 9.50 -1.58 -5.42
CA ALA A 100 9.99 -0.20 -5.44
C ALA A 100 11.53 -0.11 -5.48
N SER A 101 12.23 -1.14 -5.01
CA SER A 101 13.71 -1.20 -4.99
C SER A 101 14.33 -1.85 -6.22
N SER A 102 13.53 -2.45 -7.11
CA SER A 102 14.02 -3.14 -8.31
C SER A 102 14.35 -2.16 -9.45
N SER A 103 15.54 -2.28 -10.04
CA SER A 103 16.00 -1.44 -11.16
C SER A 103 15.51 -1.90 -12.54
N ASP A 104 15.16 -3.17 -12.69
CA ASP A 104 15.18 -3.83 -14.00
C ASP A 104 13.95 -3.51 -14.85
N HIS A 105 12.86 -3.07 -14.23
CA HIS A 105 11.65 -2.60 -14.90
C HIS A 105 11.00 -1.48 -14.11
N ARG A 106 11.72 -0.36 -13.93
CA ARG A 106 11.32 0.73 -13.03
C ARG A 106 9.83 1.08 -13.07
N THR A 107 9.23 1.23 -14.27
CA THR A 107 7.82 1.59 -14.40
C THR A 107 6.85 0.47 -14.06
N LEU A 108 7.18 -0.81 -14.34
CA LEU A 108 6.36 -1.96 -13.92
C LEU A 108 6.51 -2.26 -12.42
N GLY A 109 7.73 -2.12 -11.89
CA GLY A 109 8.02 -2.23 -10.47
C GLY A 109 7.22 -1.20 -9.68
N GLU A 110 7.23 0.07 -10.11
CA GLU A 110 6.40 1.13 -9.53
C GLU A 110 4.90 0.76 -9.55
N SER A 111 4.37 0.29 -10.70
CA SER A 111 2.96 -0.15 -10.78
C SER A 111 2.61 -1.33 -9.88
N ARG A 112 3.51 -2.30 -9.72
CA ARG A 112 3.31 -3.45 -8.81
C ARG A 112 3.40 -3.02 -7.35
N ALA A 113 4.30 -2.10 -7.03
CA ALA A 113 4.38 -1.51 -5.69
C ALA A 113 3.09 -0.75 -5.33
N ASP A 114 2.60 0.09 -6.24
CA ASP A 114 1.32 0.81 -6.10
C ASP A 114 0.16 -0.19 -5.92
N ALA A 115 0.16 -1.28 -6.70
CA ALA A 115 -0.86 -2.32 -6.61
C ALA A 115 -0.86 -3.02 -5.24
N CYS A 116 0.31 -3.41 -4.72
CA CYS A 116 0.43 -3.98 -3.38
C CYS A 116 -0.11 -3.04 -2.30
N GLU A 117 0.24 -1.75 -2.39
CA GLU A 117 -0.26 -0.72 -1.48
C GLU A 117 -1.79 -0.59 -1.54
N ILE A 118 -2.35 -0.46 -2.74
CA ILE A 118 -3.80 -0.33 -2.95
C ILE A 118 -4.55 -1.55 -2.39
N VAL A 119 -4.03 -2.77 -2.63
CA VAL A 119 -4.65 -4.00 -2.14
C VAL A 119 -4.59 -4.06 -0.61
N ALA A 120 -3.45 -3.73 0.01
CA ALA A 120 -3.32 -3.72 1.47
C ALA A 120 -4.31 -2.76 2.13
N TRP A 121 -4.36 -1.50 1.66
CA TRP A 121 -5.29 -0.51 2.19
C TRP A 121 -6.75 -0.94 2.00
N ARG A 122 -7.11 -1.41 0.81
CA ARG A 122 -8.49 -1.83 0.53
C ARG A 122 -8.90 -3.04 1.37
N PHE A 123 -8.01 -4.03 1.51
CA PHE A 123 -8.25 -5.20 2.35
C PHE A 123 -8.51 -4.80 3.80
N LEU A 124 -7.64 -3.97 4.39
CA LEU A 124 -7.82 -3.46 5.77
C LEU A 124 -9.16 -2.74 5.96
N THR A 125 -9.60 -1.93 4.98
CA THR A 125 -10.89 -1.22 5.08
C THR A 125 -12.13 -2.13 4.99
N ARG A 126 -11.97 -3.41 4.64
CA ARG A 126 -13.05 -4.40 4.67
C ARG A 126 -13.18 -5.12 6.01
N LEU A 127 -12.17 -5.00 6.86
CA LEU A 127 -12.11 -5.67 8.17
C LEU A 127 -12.73 -4.81 9.26
N SER A 128 -13.08 -5.44 10.39
CA SER A 128 -13.33 -4.70 11.62
C SER A 128 -12.04 -4.06 12.15
N GLU A 129 -12.17 -3.06 13.03
CA GLU A 129 -11.03 -2.40 13.66
C GLU A 129 -10.11 -3.40 14.38
N ARG A 130 -10.70 -4.36 15.11
CA ARG A 130 -9.95 -5.40 15.83
C ARG A 130 -9.14 -6.27 14.87
N GLU A 131 -9.78 -6.81 13.83
CA GLU A 131 -9.10 -7.65 12.85
C GLU A 131 -7.99 -6.86 12.14
N ALA A 132 -8.25 -5.61 11.74
CA ALA A 132 -7.24 -4.77 11.10
C ALA A 132 -6.00 -4.60 11.99
N VAL A 133 -6.17 -4.44 13.31
CA VAL A 133 -5.06 -4.39 14.28
C VAL A 133 -4.30 -5.72 14.29
N ASP A 134 -4.98 -6.86 14.38
CA ASP A 134 -4.35 -8.18 14.41
C ASP A 134 -3.46 -8.43 13.16
N PHE A 135 -3.93 -8.04 11.98
CA PHE A 135 -3.13 -8.12 10.75
C PHE A 135 -1.92 -7.17 10.75
N CYS A 136 -2.05 -5.97 11.32
CA CYS A 136 -0.96 -5.00 11.38
C CYS A 136 0.13 -5.39 12.38
N LEU A 137 -0.23 -6.11 13.44
CA LEU A 137 0.67 -6.50 14.52
C LEU A 137 1.30 -7.89 14.35
N TYR A 138 1.17 -8.53 13.18
CA TYR A 138 1.69 -9.88 12.91
C TYR A 138 3.12 -10.17 13.40
N GLU A 139 4.04 -9.20 13.32
CA GLU A 139 5.44 -9.37 13.74
C GLU A 139 5.70 -9.04 15.22
N ILE A 140 4.72 -8.50 15.93
CA ILE A 140 4.86 -8.09 17.33
C ILE A 140 4.40 -9.25 18.23
N PRO A 141 5.26 -9.74 19.14
CA PRO A 141 4.87 -10.79 20.10
C PRO A 141 3.72 -10.33 20.99
N ASP A 142 2.81 -11.25 21.34
CA ASP A 142 1.81 -11.00 22.36
C ASP A 142 2.49 -10.92 23.73
N LEU A 143 2.19 -9.87 24.51
CA LEU A 143 2.81 -9.60 25.82
C LEU A 143 2.57 -10.70 26.87
N ASP A 144 1.68 -11.66 26.60
CA ASP A 144 1.33 -12.74 27.50
C ASP A 144 2.30 -13.94 27.43
N ASP A 145 3.11 -14.06 26.36
CA ASP A 145 4.09 -15.14 26.17
C ASP A 145 5.42 -14.92 26.94
N ASP A 146 5.61 -13.74 27.54
CA ASP A 146 6.80 -13.42 28.36
C ASP A 146 6.70 -13.96 29.81
N SER A 147 5.62 -14.68 30.16
CA SER A 147 5.41 -15.19 31.53
C SER A 147 6.09 -16.55 31.84
N GLU A 148 6.76 -17.17 30.87
CA GLU A 148 7.50 -18.45 31.06
C GLU A 148 9.03 -18.30 30.93
N ALA A 149 9.56 -17.08 30.77
CA ALA A 149 10.99 -16.79 30.76
C ALA A 149 11.49 -16.29 32.14
N GLU A 150 11.21 -17.04 33.21
CA GLU A 150 11.78 -16.76 34.53
C GLU A 150 13.11 -17.52 34.75
N GLU A 151 14.05 -16.77 35.36
CA GLU A 151 15.31 -17.18 35.99
C GLU A 151 16.48 -17.68 35.12
N THR A 152 17.33 -16.74 34.69
CA THR A 152 18.68 -16.61 35.28
C THR A 152 19.34 -15.27 34.89
N GLY A 153 19.52 -14.37 35.88
CA GLY A 153 20.67 -13.45 35.86
C GLY A 153 20.43 -11.94 35.91
N ASN A 154 19.89 -11.44 37.02
CA ASN A 154 20.37 -10.28 37.79
C ASN A 154 20.48 -8.87 37.12
N GLY A 155 19.62 -7.94 37.55
CA GLY A 155 20.07 -6.58 37.93
C GLY A 155 19.47 -5.35 37.22
N HIS A 156 18.31 -4.88 37.72
CA HIS A 156 17.95 -3.47 37.98
C HIS A 156 18.49 -2.34 37.06
N ALA A 157 17.59 -1.68 36.31
CA ALA A 157 17.47 -0.21 36.25
C ALA A 157 16.19 0.25 35.53
N ARG A 158 15.23 0.69 36.35
CA ARG A 158 14.15 1.68 36.15
C ARG A 158 13.90 2.29 34.75
N ASP A 159 12.62 2.25 34.38
CA ASP A 159 11.84 3.24 33.62
C ASP A 159 12.45 4.64 33.56
N GLU A 160 12.73 5.12 32.35
CA GLU A 160 12.55 6.53 32.01
C GLU A 160 11.69 6.63 30.74
N GLU A 161 10.41 6.90 31.01
CA GLU A 161 9.41 7.56 30.17
C GLU A 161 10.02 8.44 29.07
N ALA A 162 9.96 7.96 27.81
CA ALA A 162 10.32 8.73 26.63
C ALA A 162 9.24 9.78 26.34
N GLY A 163 9.17 10.79 27.21
CA GLY A 163 8.38 12.00 27.00
C GLY A 163 8.92 12.78 25.81
N GLU A 164 8.17 12.74 24.71
CA GLU A 164 8.34 13.56 23.52
C GLU A 164 8.10 15.06 23.84
N ALA A 165 9.11 15.70 24.41
CA ALA A 165 9.18 17.15 24.54
C ALA A 165 10.21 17.70 23.55
N SER A 166 9.81 17.87 22.29
CA SER A 166 10.57 18.69 21.33
C SER A 166 10.24 20.17 21.56
N PRO A 167 11.17 21.02 22.07
CA PRO A 167 10.93 22.45 22.14
C PRO A 167 11.23 23.08 20.76
N LEU A 168 10.21 23.72 20.19
CA LEU A 168 10.27 24.43 18.92
C LEU A 168 11.27 25.60 18.96
N LEU A 169 11.97 25.79 17.84
CA LEU A 169 12.95 26.84 17.55
C LEU A 169 12.58 28.23 18.11
N SER A 170 13.39 28.75 19.03
CA SER A 170 13.43 30.18 19.36
C SER A 170 14.87 30.66 19.58
N HIS A 171 15.64 30.79 18.51
CA HIS A 171 16.83 31.65 18.55
C HIS A 171 16.93 32.53 17.30
N LEU A 172 15.90 33.35 17.11
CA LEU A 172 16.04 34.63 16.43
C LEU A 172 15.84 35.72 17.48
N ARG A 173 16.89 36.54 17.63
CA ARG A 173 16.97 37.82 18.36
C ARG A 173 17.30 37.73 19.85
N SER A 174 18.58 37.82 20.17
CA SER A 174 19.08 39.02 20.85
C SER A 174 20.57 39.19 20.53
N ILE A 175 20.81 39.97 19.49
CA ILE A 175 21.95 40.88 19.46
C ILE A 175 21.77 41.79 20.71
N ASP A 176 22.89 42.24 21.29
CA ASP A 176 23.03 43.14 22.46
C ASP A 176 23.43 42.44 23.76
N ASN A 177 24.71 42.10 23.87
CA ASN A 177 25.56 42.41 25.04
C ASN A 177 26.99 41.88 24.84
N LEU A 178 27.63 42.27 23.73
CA LEU A 178 29.08 42.39 23.70
C LEU A 178 29.36 43.87 23.63
N LEU A 179 29.72 44.48 24.76
CA LEU A 179 30.60 45.64 24.91
C LEU A 179 30.60 46.06 26.41
N PHE A 180 31.81 46.25 26.95
CA PHE A 180 32.18 46.79 28.28
C PHE A 180 32.36 45.80 29.45
N LEU A 181 33.50 45.11 29.42
CA LEU A 181 34.46 45.11 30.53
C LEU A 181 35.64 45.98 30.09
N ASP A 182 35.60 47.25 30.50
CA ASP A 182 36.72 48.12 30.93
C ASP A 182 36.14 49.49 31.33
#